data_AF-A0A1G9LTW6-F1
#
_entry.id   AF-A0A1G9LTW6-F1
#
_cell.length_a   1.000
_cell.length_b   1.000
_cell.length_c   1.000
_cell.angle_alpha   90.00
_cell.angle_beta   90.00
_cell.angle_gamma   90.00
#
_symmetry.space_group_name_H-M   'P 1'
#
loop_
_entity.id
_entity.type
_entity.pdbx_description
1 polymer ?
#
loop_
_entity_poly.entity_id
_entity_poly.type
_entity_poly.pdbx_seq_one_letter_code
_entity_poly.pdbx_strand_id
1 'polypeptide(L)'
;MKTFSTDTRHIDAHLHQRQEGGEAALFEARLLLDDDLREKVRWQQKTYHLVRQYGRRQLKAEIEAVHQQLFQRPEHASFRQKVLRWFTARD
;
A
#
# COMPACT_ATOMS: atom_id res chain seq x y z
N MET A 1 -13.73 9.68 -27.14
CA MET A 1 -13.82 9.08 -25.80
C MET A 1 -12.50 9.31 -25.05
N LYS A 2 -12.46 10.31 -24.15
CA LYS A 2 -11.28 10.73 -23.36
C LYS A 2 -11.58 10.79 -21.84
N THR A 3 -12.81 10.47 -21.44
CA THR A 3 -13.34 10.66 -20.07
C THR A 3 -12.84 9.62 -19.07
N PHE A 4 -12.65 8.36 -19.48
CA PHE A 4 -12.25 7.28 -18.57
C PHE A 4 -10.88 7.52 -17.90
N SER A 5 -9.89 8.02 -18.66
CA SER A 5 -8.56 8.32 -18.09
C SER A 5 -8.55 9.53 -17.16
N THR A 6 -9.50 10.46 -17.33
CA THR A 6 -9.61 11.65 -16.49
C THR A 6 -10.26 11.28 -15.15
N ASP A 7 -11.32 10.46 -15.18
CA ASP A 7 -12.03 10.01 -13.99
C ASP A 7 -11.09 9.25 -13.04
N THR A 8 -10.33 8.27 -13.53
CA THR A 8 -9.39 7.49 -12.68
C THR A 8 -8.37 8.40 -11.98
N ARG A 9 -7.84 9.42 -12.68
CA ARG A 9 -6.89 10.37 -12.10
C ARG A 9 -7.52 11.24 -11.03
N HIS A 10 -8.75 11.70 -11.24
CA HIS A 10 -9.46 12.53 -10.27
C HIS A 10 -9.84 11.72 -9.03
N ILE A 11 -10.28 10.47 -9.23
CA ILE A 11 -10.49 9.52 -8.13
C ILE A 11 -9.18 9.29 -7.37
N ASP A 12 -8.06 9.09 -8.06
CA ASP A 12 -6.75 8.94 -7.40
C ASP A 12 -6.34 10.15 -6.58
N ALA A 13 -6.49 11.35 -7.15
CA ALA A 13 -6.19 12.57 -6.43
C ALA A 13 -7.06 12.70 -5.19
N HIS A 14 -8.35 12.39 -5.28
CA HIS A 14 -9.27 12.38 -4.15
C HIS A 14 -8.88 11.32 -3.09
N LEU A 15 -8.67 10.06 -3.49
CA LEU A 15 -8.32 8.96 -2.56
C LEU A 15 -6.99 9.16 -1.85
N HIS A 16 -6.06 9.86 -2.48
CA HIS A 16 -4.75 10.19 -1.92
C HIS A 16 -4.66 11.59 -1.31
N GLN A 17 -5.77 12.34 -1.24
CA GLN A 17 -5.82 13.71 -0.72
C GLN A 17 -4.82 14.66 -1.41
N ARG A 18 -4.65 14.50 -2.73
CA ARG A 18 -3.74 15.28 -3.59
C ARG A 18 -4.46 16.32 -4.45
N GLN A 19 -5.70 16.66 -4.12
CA GLN A 19 -6.45 17.69 -4.83
C GLN A 19 -6.01 19.08 -4.36
N GLU A 20 -5.94 20.03 -5.29
CA GLU A 20 -5.51 21.41 -5.00
C GLU A 20 -6.70 22.38 -4.98
N GLY A 21 -6.67 23.32 -4.04
CA GLY A 21 -7.66 24.40 -3.96
C GLY A 21 -9.12 23.92 -3.98
N GLY A 22 -9.93 24.49 -4.87
CA GLY A 22 -11.36 24.20 -4.98
C GLY A 22 -11.71 22.85 -5.60
N GLU A 23 -10.73 22.09 -6.10
CA GLU A 23 -10.98 20.81 -6.77
C GLU A 23 -11.56 19.74 -5.84
N ALA A 24 -11.15 19.76 -4.56
CA ALA A 24 -11.70 18.86 -3.55
C ALA A 24 -13.21 19.09 -3.38
N ALA A 25 -13.61 20.34 -3.14
CA ALA A 25 -15.02 20.70 -2.97
C ALA A 25 -15.87 20.37 -4.21
N LEU A 26 -15.33 20.62 -5.42
CA LEU A 26 -16.02 20.26 -6.66
C LEU A 26 -16.18 18.74 -6.81
N PHE A 27 -15.16 17.96 -6.45
CA PHE A 27 -15.22 16.51 -6.52
C PHE A 27 -16.21 15.93 -5.50
N GLU A 28 -16.25 16.46 -4.28
CA GLU A 28 -17.25 16.10 -3.27
C GLU A 28 -18.68 16.41 -3.74
N ALA A 29 -18.89 17.59 -4.33
CA ALA A 29 -20.20 17.93 -4.89
C ALA A 29 -20.61 16.95 -6.00
N ARG A 30 -19.67 16.53 -6.85
CA ARG A 30 -19.92 15.51 -7.89
C ARG A 30 -20.24 14.15 -7.26
N LEU A 31 -19.51 13.72 -6.23
CA LEU A 31 -19.80 12.48 -5.51
C LEU A 31 -21.25 12.42 -5.00
N LEU A 32 -21.77 13.54 -4.49
CA LEU A 32 -23.15 13.60 -3.99
C LEU A 32 -24.21 13.46 -5.10
N LEU A 33 -23.88 13.90 -6.32
CA LEU A 33 -24.83 13.99 -7.44
C LEU A 33 -24.71 12.85 -8.47
N ASP A 34 -23.55 12.20 -8.54
CA ASP A 34 -23.20 11.23 -9.57
C ASP A 34 -23.00 9.82 -8.97
N ASP A 35 -24.03 9.00 -9.12
CA ASP A 35 -24.07 7.62 -8.61
C ASP A 35 -23.01 6.73 -9.27
N ASP A 36 -22.77 6.90 -10.57
CA ASP A 36 -21.75 6.16 -11.32
C ASP A 36 -20.35 6.51 -10.81
N LEU A 37 -20.10 7.79 -10.52
CA LEU A 37 -18.84 8.24 -9.93
C LEU A 37 -18.62 7.63 -8.53
N ARG A 38 -19.65 7.56 -7.69
CA ARG A 38 -19.55 6.90 -6.38
C ARG A 38 -19.21 5.42 -6.52
N GLU A 39 -19.82 4.73 -7.48
CA GLU A 39 -19.52 3.32 -7.73
C GLU A 39 -18.06 3.13 -8.20
N LYS A 40 -17.58 3.96 -9.13
CA LYS A 40 -16.18 3.95 -9.57
C LYS A 40 -15.20 4.16 -8.41
N VAL A 41 -15.47 5.15 -7.56
CA VAL A 41 -14.64 5.44 -6.36
C VAL A 41 -14.61 4.24 -5.42
N ARG A 42 -15.76 3.63 -5.15
CA ARG A 42 -15.86 2.42 -4.30
C ARG A 42 -15.03 1.26 -4.86
N TRP A 43 -15.11 1.00 -6.16
CA TRP A 43 -14.34 -0.09 -6.79
C TRP A 43 -12.84 0.18 -6.82
N GLN A 44 -12.43 1.44 -7.04
CA GLN A 44 -11.02 1.83 -7.00
C GLN A 44 -10.44 1.69 -5.59
N GLN A 45 -11.17 2.16 -4.56
CA GLN A 45 -10.82 1.93 -3.15
C GLN A 45 -10.66 0.44 -2.82
N LYS A 46 -11.62 -0.38 -3.24
CA LYS A 46 -11.58 -1.84 -3.00
C LYS A 46 -10.39 -2.49 -3.70
N THR A 47 -10.08 -2.06 -4.92
CA THR A 47 -8.93 -2.53 -5.69
C THR A 47 -7.62 -2.20 -4.95
N TYR A 48 -7.46 -0.96 -4.48
CA TYR A 48 -6.29 -0.56 -3.71
C TYR A 48 -6.15 -1.32 -2.40
N HIS A 49 -7.26 -1.59 -1.72
CA HIS A 49 -7.25 -2.42 -0.53
C HIS A 49 -6.71 -3.82 -0.82
N LEU A 50 -7.21 -4.47 -1.87
CA LEU A 50 -6.78 -5.82 -2.27
C LEU A 50 -5.31 -5.86 -2.69
N VAL A 51 -4.87 -4.92 -3.53
CA VAL A 51 -3.47 -4.81 -3.96
C VAL A 51 -2.56 -4.61 -2.76
N ARG A 52 -2.92 -3.72 -1.82
CA ARG A 52 -2.13 -3.49 -0.61
C ARG A 52 -2.07 -4.72 0.29
N GLN A 53 -3.19 -5.43 0.46
CA GLN A 53 -3.21 -6.66 1.26
C GLN A 53 -2.34 -7.74 0.65
N TYR A 54 -2.44 -7.95 -0.67
CA TYR A 54 -1.62 -8.90 -1.39
C TYR A 54 -0.14 -8.55 -1.28
N GLY A 55 0.23 -7.30 -1.56
CA GLY A 55 1.60 -6.81 -1.44
C GLY A 55 2.17 -6.99 -0.03
N ARG A 56 1.37 -6.76 1.02
CA ARG A 56 1.80 -7.01 2.42
C ARG A 56 2.08 -8.48 2.69
N ARG A 57 1.27 -9.39 2.14
CA ARG A 57 1.49 -10.84 2.30
C ARG A 57 2.76 -11.28 1.57
N GLN A 58 2.96 -10.79 0.35
CA GLN A 58 4.17 -11.06 -0.42
C GLN A 58 5.42 -10.54 0.30
N LEU A 59 5.42 -9.27 0.72
CA LEU A 59 6.55 -8.70 1.46
C LEU A 59 6.86 -9.47 2.74
N LYS A 60 5.83 -9.91 3.48
CA LYS A 60 6.01 -10.77 4.66
C LYS A 60 6.68 -12.10 4.28
N ALA A 61 6.24 -12.74 3.20
CA ALA A 61 6.83 -14.00 2.75
C ALA A 61 8.29 -13.83 2.31
N GLU A 62 8.63 -12.72 1.65
CA GLU A 62 10.00 -12.39 1.27
C GLU A 62 10.89 -12.17 2.50
N ILE A 63 10.42 -11.40 3.49
CA ILE A 63 11.13 -11.18 4.76
C ILE A 63 11.34 -12.51 5.49
N GLU A 64 10.30 -13.36 5.56
CA GLU A 64 10.39 -14.67 6.18
C GLU A 64 11.43 -15.54 5.46
N ALA A 65 11.41 -15.59 4.13
CA ALA A 65 12.39 -16.36 3.36
C ALA A 65 13.84 -15.90 3.63
N VAL A 66 14.08 -14.59 3.69
CA VAL A 66 15.38 -14.03 4.06
C VAL A 66 15.77 -14.41 5.50
N HIS A 67 14.82 -14.35 6.43
CA HIS A 67 15.05 -14.79 7.82
C HIS A 67 15.42 -16.27 7.89
N GLN A 68 14.65 -17.14 7.22
CA GLN A 68 14.91 -18.57 7.12
C GLN A 68 16.32 -18.86 6.59
N GLN A 69 16.71 -18.16 5.51
CA GLN A 69 18.03 -18.30 4.93
C GLN A 69 19.12 -17.88 5.92
N LEU A 70 19.06 -16.66 6.46
CA LEU A 70 20.17 -16.07 7.23
C LEU A 70 20.23 -16.52 8.70
N PHE A 71 19.11 -16.89 9.31
CA PHE A 71 19.01 -17.19 10.74
C PHE A 71 18.80 -18.66 11.06
N GLN A 72 18.35 -19.49 10.13
CA GLN A 72 18.13 -20.91 10.42
C GLN A 72 19.24 -21.82 9.89
N ARG A 73 19.88 -21.46 8.78
CA ARG A 73 20.93 -22.31 8.20
C ARG A 73 22.23 -22.25 9.01
N PRO A 74 22.91 -23.39 9.21
CA PRO A 74 24.15 -23.44 10.00
C PRO A 74 25.30 -22.64 9.37
N GLU A 75 25.32 -22.51 8.04
CA GLU A 75 26.33 -21.76 7.28
C GLU A 75 26.37 -20.25 7.63
N HIS A 76 25.28 -19.70 8.18
CA HIS A 76 25.17 -18.29 8.58
C HIS A 76 25.23 -18.08 10.10
N ALA A 77 25.65 -19.08 10.88
CA ALA A 77 25.66 -19.01 12.35
C ALA A 77 26.45 -17.82 12.93
N SER A 78 27.58 -17.46 12.31
CA SER A 78 28.42 -16.32 12.75
C SER A 78 27.73 -14.98 12.52
N PHE A 79 26.99 -14.82 11.41
CA PHE A 79 26.17 -13.64 11.14
C PHE A 79 25.03 -13.52 12.16
N ARG A 80 24.29 -14.61 12.38
CA ARG A 80 23.22 -14.67 13.39
C ARG A 80 23.72 -14.27 14.78
N GLN A 81 24.86 -14.81 15.22
CA GLN A 81 25.44 -14.47 16.53
C GLN A 81 25.84 -12.99 16.63
N LYS A 82 26.40 -12.40 15.56
CA LYS A 82 26.74 -10.97 15.54
C LYS A 82 25.50 -10.09 15.70
N VAL A 83 24.42 -10.40 14.99
CA VAL A 83 23.17 -9.64 15.08
C VAL A 83 22.55 -9.79 16.47
N LEU A 84 22.44 -11.01 16.99
CA LEU A 84 21.86 -11.25 18.32
C LEU A 84 22.63 -10.54 19.44
N ARG A 85 23.96 -10.42 19.32
CA ARG A 85 24.79 -9.68 20.27
C ARG A 85 24.39 -8.21 20.42
N TRP A 86 23.89 -7.56 19.37
CA TRP A 86 23.41 -6.17 19.46
C TRP A 86 22.15 -6.02 20.32
N PHE A 87 21.36 -7.09 20.45
CA PHE A 87 20.14 -7.10 21.25
C PHE A 87 20.37 -7.59 22.68
N THR A 88 21.45 -8.34 22.94
CA THR A 88 21.80 -8.84 24.29
C THR A 88 22.80 -7.95 25.04
N ALA A 89 23.52 -7.06 24.36
CA ALA A 89 24.53 -6.19 24.98
C ALA A 89 23.95 -4.89 25.59
N ARG A 90 22.64 -4.86 25.86
CA ARG A 90 21.91 -3.66 26.31
C ARG A 90 21.13 -3.85 27.62
N ASP A 91 21.46 -4.90 28.37
CA ASP A 91 21.19 -5.04 29.81
C ASP A 91 22.46 -4.71 30.60
#